data_AF-A0A8I0V8A4-F1
#
_entry.id   AF-A0A8I0V8A4-F1
#
_cell.length_a   1.000
_cell.length_b   1.000
_cell.length_c   1.000
_cell.angle_alpha   90.00
_cell.angle_beta   90.00
_cell.angle_gamma   90.00
#
_symmetry.space_group_name_H-M   'P 1'
#
loop_
_entity.id
_entity.type
_entity.pdbx_description
1 polymer ?
#
loop_
_entity_poly.entity_id
_entity_poly.type
_entity_poly.pdbx_seq_one_letter_code
_entity_poly.pdbx_strand_id
1 'polypeptide(L)'
;MFMDRSHIELIIISLIAIFFIIVIIKPLRELTLWFVKDMVIPALLWFFNYVVLFMIKQFKEVVISHKDILKNLHSPRSVIFPNLDDQRNDRDKAMNRKS
;
A
#
# COMPACT_ATOMS: atom_id res chain seq x y z
N MET A 1 1.74 -28.56 -15.23
CA MET A 1 2.77 -28.36 -16.26
C MET A 1 3.91 -27.59 -15.60
N PHE A 2 4.88 -28.31 -15.03
CA PHE A 2 6.02 -27.68 -14.36
C PHE A 2 6.97 -27.18 -15.43
N MET A 3 7.20 -25.87 -15.49
CA MET A 3 8.17 -25.28 -16.39
C MET A 3 9.56 -25.70 -15.88
N ASP A 4 10.22 -26.59 -16.60
CA ASP A 4 11.52 -27.11 -16.23
C ASP A 4 12.58 -26.00 -16.21
N ARG A 5 13.63 -26.14 -15.39
CA ARG A 5 14.61 -25.05 -15.15
C ARG A 5 15.28 -24.56 -16.44
N SER A 6 15.50 -25.49 -17.37
CA SER A 6 16.02 -25.24 -18.72
C SER A 6 15.12 -24.32 -19.57
N HIS A 7 13.79 -24.38 -19.41
CA HIS A 7 12.87 -23.50 -20.12
C HIS A 7 12.93 -22.07 -19.59
N ILE A 8 13.10 -21.89 -18.28
CA ILE A 8 13.27 -20.56 -17.68
C ILE A 8 14.58 -19.94 -18.17
N GLU A 9 15.66 -20.71 -18.19
CA GLU A 9 16.97 -20.26 -18.70
C GLU A 9 16.89 -19.86 -20.18
N LEU A 10 16.20 -20.66 -21.02
CA LEU A 10 15.98 -20.34 -22.44
C LEU A 10 15.18 -19.05 -22.63
N ILE A 11 14.15 -18.81 -21.81
CA ILE A 11 13.37 -17.58 -21.84
C ILE A 11 14.26 -16.37 -21.50
N ILE A 12 15.07 -16.49 -20.45
CA ILE A 12 15.99 -15.42 -20.02
C ILE A 12 17.01 -15.10 -21.13
N ILE A 13 17.64 -16.13 -21.70
CA ILE A 13 18.61 -15.97 -22.79
C ILE A 13 17.95 -15.33 -24.01
N SER A 14 16.73 -15.74 -24.36
CA SER A 14 15.97 -15.16 -25.47
C SER A 14 15.63 -13.69 -25.24
N LEU A 15 15.24 -13.31 -24.02
CA LEU A 15 14.97 -11.91 -23.65
C LEU A 15 16.23 -11.05 -23.77
N ILE A 16 17.38 -11.55 -23.31
CA ILE A 16 18.67 -10.85 -23.42
C ILE A 16 19.05 -10.66 -24.89
N ALA A 17 18.88 -11.70 -25.72
CA ALA A 17 19.18 -11.61 -27.16
C ALA A 17 18.31 -10.56 -27.87
N ILE A 18 17.00 -10.52 -27.58
CA ILE A 18 16.07 -9.51 -28.12
C ILE A 18 16.51 -8.11 -27.69
N PHE A 19 16.90 -7.94 -26.42
CA PHE A 19 17.36 -6.65 -25.92
C PHE A 19 18.61 -6.16 -26.66
N PHE A 20 19.57 -7.05 -26.93
CA PHE A 20 20.76 -6.71 -27.73
C PHE A 20 20.40 -6.23 -29.14
N ILE A 21 19.45 -6.89 -29.81
CA ILE A 21 18.98 -6.49 -31.14
C ILE A 21 18.38 -5.06 -31.10
N ILE A 22 17.55 -4.78 -30.11
CA ILE A 22 16.92 -3.46 -29.93
C ILE A 22 17.97 -2.36 -29.73
N VAL A 23 19.03 -2.63 -28.97
CA VAL A 23 20.10 -1.66 -28.68
C VAL A 23 20.96 -1.35 -29.91
N ILE A 24 21.23 -2.35 -30.75
CA ILE A 24 22.07 -2.21 -31.94
C ILE A 24 21.34 -1.42 -33.03
N ILE A 25 20.04 -1.66 -33.21
CA ILE A 25 19.26 -1.02 -34.27
C ILE A 25 18.80 0.36 -33.80
N LYS A 26 19.45 1.42 -34.29
CA LYS A 26 19.22 2.82 -33.90
C LYS A 26 17.72 3.25 -33.82
N PRO A 27 16.87 3.02 -34.83
CA PRO A 27 15.46 3.44 -34.75
C PRO A 27 14.67 2.66 -33.68
N LEU A 28 14.97 1.38 -33.46
CA LEU A 28 14.35 0.58 -32.40
C LEU A 28 14.77 1.06 -31.02
N ARG A 29 16.05 1.42 -30.85
CA ARG A 29 16.54 2.01 -29.60
C ARG A 29 15.85 3.34 -29.28
N GLU A 30 15.77 4.23 -30.26
CA GLU A 30 15.11 5.55 -30.08
C GLU A 30 13.62 5.39 -29.77
N LEU A 31 12.92 4.50 -30.47
CA LEU A 31 11.52 4.18 -30.18
C LEU A 31 11.33 3.61 -28.76
N THR A 32 12.21 2.69 -28.35
CA THR A 32 12.14 2.07 -27.02
C THR A 32 12.40 3.09 -25.93
N LEU A 33 13.38 3.98 -26.10
CA LEU A 33 13.67 5.06 -25.16
C LEU A 33 12.51 6.05 -25.07
N TRP A 34 11.92 6.43 -26.20
CA TRP A 34 10.73 7.28 -26.24
C TRP A 34 9.56 6.62 -25.49
N PHE A 35 9.27 5.36 -25.80
CA PHE A 35 8.19 4.60 -25.15
C PHE A 35 8.40 4.50 -23.63
N VAL A 36 9.61 4.17 -23.19
CA VAL A 36 9.92 4.07 -21.75
C VAL A 36 9.76 5.44 -21.08
N LYS A 37 10.28 6.50 -21.68
CA LYS A 37 10.26 7.84 -21.10
C LYS A 37 8.86 8.43 -21.03
N ASP A 38 8.08 8.28 -22.10
CA ASP A 38 6.82 9.01 -22.26
C ASP A 38 5.60 8.18 -21.85
N MET A 39 5.71 6.84 -21.82
CA MET A 39 4.59 5.96 -21.43
C MET A 39 4.88 5.25 -20.11
N VAL A 40 6.01 4.53 -20.01
CA VAL A 40 6.28 3.65 -18.87
C VAL A 40 6.56 4.44 -17.59
N ILE A 41 7.44 5.44 -17.64
CA ILE A 41 7.78 6.25 -16.46
C ILE A 41 6.53 6.97 -15.90
N PRO A 42 5.72 7.69 -16.70
CA PRO A 42 4.50 8.32 -16.21
C PRO A 42 3.49 7.32 -15.65
N ALA A 43 3.33 6.16 -16.29
CA ALA A 43 2.44 5.11 -15.79
C ALA A 43 2.91 4.55 -14.44
N LEU A 44 4.21 4.33 -14.27
CA LEU A 44 4.78 3.90 -12.98
C LEU A 44 4.59 4.97 -11.91
N LEU A 45 4.88 6.23 -12.22
CA LEU A 45 4.68 7.34 -11.28
C LEU A 45 3.21 7.45 -10.86
N TRP A 46 2.28 7.31 -11.81
CA TRP A 46 0.85 7.26 -11.51
C TRP A 46 0.50 6.06 -10.63
N PHE A 47 1.00 4.87 -10.96
CA PHE A 47 0.75 3.66 -10.18
C PHE A 47 1.25 3.79 -8.73
N PHE A 48 2.47 4.27 -8.53
CA PHE A 48 3.02 4.46 -7.18
C PHE A 48 2.29 5.57 -6.41
N ASN A 49 2.00 6.70 -7.05
CA ASN A 49 1.34 7.82 -6.36
C ASN A 49 -0.13 7.53 -6.05
N TYR A 50 -0.86 6.86 -6.93
CA TYR A 50 -2.30 6.66 -6.73
C TYR A 50 -2.61 5.30 -6.13
N VAL A 51 -2.08 4.22 -6.70
CA VAL A 51 -2.43 2.86 -6.26
C VAL A 51 -1.71 2.50 -4.98
N VAL A 52 -0.38 2.67 -4.93
CA VAL A 52 0.41 2.23 -3.77
C VAL A 52 0.09 3.09 -2.54
N LEU A 53 0.06 4.42 -2.67
CA LEU A 53 -0.31 5.28 -1.55
C LEU A 53 -1.74 5.03 -1.05
N PHE A 54 -2.70 4.79 -1.95
CA PHE A 54 -4.05 4.42 -1.55
C PHE A 54 -4.07 3.11 -0.78
N MET A 55 -3.37 2.08 -1.27
CA MET A 55 -3.26 0.78 -0.58
C MET A 55 -2.60 0.93 0.80
N ILE A 56 -1.55 1.74 0.93
CA ILE A 56 -0.92 2.03 2.22
C ILE A 56 -1.92 2.70 3.17
N LYS A 57 -2.72 3.66 2.68
CA LYS A 57 -3.75 4.32 3.49
C LYS A 57 -4.79 3.32 3.99
N GLN A 58 -5.32 2.49 3.10
CA GLN A 58 -6.30 1.46 3.45
C GLN A 58 -5.73 0.48 4.48
N PHE A 59 -4.49 0.02 4.26
CA PHE A 59 -3.82 -0.87 5.20
C PHE A 59 -3.64 -0.23 6.58
N LYS A 60 -3.26 1.05 6.63
CA LYS A 60 -3.14 1.80 7.89
C LYS A 60 -4.47 1.89 8.64
N GLU A 61 -5.57 2.17 7.94
CA GLU A 61 -6.92 2.23 8.53
C GLU A 61 -7.33 0.86 9.10
N VAL A 62 -7.06 -0.23 8.36
CA VAL A 62 -7.32 -1.60 8.83
C VAL A 62 -6.51 -1.90 10.10
N VAL A 63 -5.21 -1.59 10.12
CA VAL A 63 -4.35 -1.84 11.30
C VAL A 63 -4.82 -1.04 12.52
N ILE A 64 -5.21 0.23 12.34
CA ILE A 64 -5.76 1.04 13.43
C ILE A 64 -7.06 0.43 13.95
N SER A 65 -7.97 0.04 13.06
CA SER A 65 -9.22 -0.60 13.46
C SER A 65 -8.98 -1.88 14.25
N HIS A 66 -8.02 -2.72 13.85
CA HIS A 66 -7.68 -3.93 14.59
C HIS A 66 -7.08 -3.62 15.95
N LYS A 67 -6.22 -2.59 16.03
CA LYS A 67 -5.67 -2.11 17.30
C LYS A 67 -6.76 -1.64 18.25
N ASP A 68 -7.76 -0.91 17.75
CA ASP A 68 -8.88 -0.44 18.57
C ASP A 68 -9.80 -1.58 19.01
N ILE A 69 -10.06 -2.57 18.14
CA ILE A 69 -10.80 -3.79 18.52
C ILE A 69 -10.06 -4.56 19.61
N LEU A 70 -8.76 -4.79 19.45
CA LEU A 70 -7.93 -5.48 20.46
C LEU A 70 -7.89 -4.71 21.78
N LYS A 71 -7.73 -3.39 21.72
CA LYS A 71 -7.79 -2.52 22.90
C LYS A 71 -9.13 -2.66 23.62
N ASN A 72 -10.23 -2.67 22.87
CA ASN A 72 -11.58 -2.83 23.42
C ASN A 72 -11.85 -4.25 23.92
N LEU A 73 -11.21 -5.28 23.36
CA LEU A 73 -11.32 -6.65 23.85
C LEU A 73 -10.69 -6.81 25.24
N HIS A 74 -9.56 -6.12 25.47
CA HIS A 74 -8.83 -6.17 26.75
C HIS A 74 -9.23 -5.08 27.74
N SER A 75 -10.09 -4.15 27.35
CA SER A 75 -10.58 -3.08 28.22
C SER A 75 -11.82 -3.54 29.00
N PRO A 76 -11.96 -3.18 30.29
CA PRO A 76 -13.17 -3.48 31.05
C PRO A 76 -14.39 -2.82 30.40
N ARG A 77 -15.56 -3.49 30.44
CA ARG A 77 -16.81 -2.99 29.86
C ARG A 77 -17.20 -1.59 30.35
N SER A 78 -16.88 -1.25 31.59
CA SER A 78 -17.11 0.08 32.19
C SER A 78 -16.32 1.22 31.53
N VAL A 79 -15.21 0.91 30.86
CA VAL A 79 -14.40 1.90 30.12
C VAL A 79 -14.93 2.09 28.69
N ILE A 80 -15.53 1.05 28.10
CA ILE A 80 -16.02 1.05 26.71
C ILE A 80 -17.46 1.56 26.63
N PHE A 81 -18.27 1.18 27.63
CA PHE A 81 -19.65 1.63 27.81
C PHE A 81 -19.78 2.18 29.23
N PRO A 82 -19.31 3.41 29.49
CA PRO A 82 -19.48 4.04 30.80
C PRO A 82 -20.97 4.14 31.11
N ASN A 83 -21.37 3.73 32.31
CA ASN A 83 -22.75 3.85 32.75
C ASN A 83 -23.18 5.31 32.73
N LEU A 84 -24.48 5.58 32.62
CA LEU A 84 -25.03 6.95 32.63
C LEU A 84 -24.56 7.73 33.87
N ASP A 85 -24.39 7.05 35.00
CA ASP A 85 -23.87 7.63 36.24
C ASP A 85 -22.38 7.98 36.15
N ASP A 86 -21.54 7.16 35.51
CA ASP A 86 -20.11 7.45 35.31
C ASP A 86 -19.92 8.66 34.39
N GLN A 87 -20.70 8.75 33.30
CA GLN A 87 -20.68 9.90 32.39
C GLN A 87 -21.15 11.19 33.08
N ARG A 88 -22.15 11.09 33.97
CA ARG A 88 -22.67 12.23 34.72
C ARG A 88 -21.65 12.74 35.74
N ASN A 89 -20.97 11.84 36.45
CA ASN A 89 -19.96 12.18 37.45
C ASN A 89 -18.72 12.87 36.83
N ASP A 90 -18.26 12.38 35.67
CA ASP A 90 -17.15 13.02 34.96
C ASP A 90 -17.53 14.40 34.41
N ARG A 91 -18.78 14.56 33.94
CA ARG A 91 -19.30 15.86 33.50
C ARG A 91 -19.38 16.87 34.65
N ASP A 92 -19.91 16.46 35.79
CA ASP A 92 -20.08 17.32 36.96
C ASP A 92 -18.70 17.71 37.56
N LYS A 93 -17.73 16.79 37.53
CA LYS A 93 -16.33 17.06 37.91
C LYS A 93 -15.62 18.03 36.95
N ALA A 94 -15.91 17.97 35.66
CA ALA A 94 -15.37 18.91 34.67
C ALA A 94 -15.98 20.31 34.79
N MET A 95 -17.28 20.40 35.12
CA MET A 95 -17.94 21.66 35.42
C MET A 95 -17.38 22.33 36.68
N ASN A 96 -17.15 21.57 37.76
CA ASN A 96 -16.60 22.11 39.00
C ASN A 96 -15.13 22.55 38.92
N ARG A 97 -14.39 22.15 37.88
CA ARG A 97 -13.00 22.61 37.63
C ARG A 97 -12.92 23.89 36.79
N LYS A 98 -14.04 24.33 36.20
CA LYS A 98 -14.15 25.58 35.43
C LYS A 98 -14.68 26.76 36.25
N SER A 99 -15.00 26.55 37.52
CA SER A 99 -15.28 27.61 38.51
C SER A 99 -14.00 27.99 39.24
#